data_AF-A0A9Q8QHA1-F1
#
_entry.id   AF-A0A9Q8QHA1-F1
#
_cell.length_a   1.000
_cell.length_b   1.000
_cell.length_c   1.000
_cell.angle_alpha   90.00
_cell.angle_beta   90.00
_cell.angle_gamma   90.00
#
_symmetry.space_group_name_H-M   'P 1'
#
loop_
_entity.id
_entity.type
_entity.pdbx_description
1 polymer ?
#
loop_
_entity_poly.entity_id
_entity_poly.type
_entity_poly.pdbx_seq_one_letter_code
_entity_poly.pdbx_strand_id
1 'polypeptide(L)'
;MASTTTSSTNNSNNAAPLNLGYNGGAAHPFSRVPLSGRSSVQELLITLLDPLTPFFSPCRARVRCPGATAVRFDAAAAELEGFARPLWGLASLLAGGGHYHDARPGGGGGTEAWLAGLKAGTDPESPEFWGFPRDNDQRMVEMCPLGYTLAVAPVFWESLSPKERANVETWLGNSINEKKHVHPVLRC
;
A
#
# COMPACT_ATOMS: atom_id res chain seq x y z
N MET A 1 11.09 -65.71 -24.23
CA MET A 1 10.11 -64.72 -24.73
C MET A 1 10.46 -63.38 -24.10
N ALA A 2 10.94 -62.45 -24.91
CA ALA A 2 11.16 -61.08 -24.50
C ALA A 2 9.80 -60.40 -24.30
N SER A 3 9.66 -59.61 -23.24
CA SER A 3 8.60 -58.62 -23.14
C SER A 3 9.22 -57.34 -22.60
N THR A 4 9.30 -56.41 -23.54
CA THR A 4 9.75 -55.04 -23.46
C THR A 4 8.79 -54.26 -22.57
N THR A 5 9.28 -53.69 -21.46
CA THR A 5 8.55 -52.63 -20.75
C THR A 5 9.31 -51.33 -20.95
N THR A 6 8.86 -50.56 -21.94
CA THR A 6 9.21 -49.16 -22.16
C THR A 6 8.83 -48.35 -20.93
N SER A 7 9.81 -47.86 -20.20
CA SER A 7 9.60 -46.82 -19.18
C SER A 7 9.59 -45.47 -19.88
N SER A 8 8.38 -44.92 -20.06
CA SER A 8 8.14 -43.58 -20.58
C SER A 8 8.67 -42.54 -19.59
N THR A 9 9.50 -41.64 -20.10
CA THR A 9 10.04 -40.47 -19.44
C THR A 9 8.94 -39.52 -18.99
N ASN A 10 8.80 -39.30 -17.68
CA ASN A 10 8.11 -38.11 -17.17
C ASN A 10 9.18 -37.09 -16.77
N ASN A 11 9.55 -36.27 -17.75
CA ASN A 11 10.40 -35.10 -17.53
C ASN A 11 9.51 -33.99 -16.94
N SER A 12 9.23 -34.07 -15.64
CA SER A 12 8.64 -32.93 -14.93
C SER A 12 9.73 -31.86 -14.84
N ASN A 13 9.63 -30.87 -15.72
CA ASN A 13 10.28 -29.57 -15.56
C ASN A 13 9.88 -29.03 -14.18
N ASN A 14 10.72 -29.32 -13.18
CA ASN A 14 10.59 -28.87 -11.81
C ASN A 14 11.06 -27.41 -11.76
N ALA A 15 10.33 -26.54 -12.46
CA ALA A 15 10.44 -25.11 -12.25
C ALA A 15 9.83 -24.86 -10.87
N ALA A 16 10.70 -24.75 -9.85
CA ALA A 16 10.28 -24.36 -8.52
C ALA A 16 9.37 -23.11 -8.66
N PRO A 17 8.13 -23.14 -8.15
CA PRO A 17 7.24 -22.00 -8.29
C PRO A 17 7.88 -20.78 -7.64
N LEU A 18 7.73 -19.62 -8.28
CA LEU A 18 8.22 -18.34 -7.77
C LEU A 18 7.71 -18.15 -6.34
N ASN A 19 8.59 -18.35 -5.36
CA ASN A 19 8.24 -18.43 -3.96
C ASN A 19 8.23 -17.02 -3.37
N LEU A 20 7.09 -16.34 -3.49
CA LEU A 20 6.88 -15.01 -2.91
C LEU A 20 6.62 -15.14 -1.40
N GLY A 21 7.66 -15.48 -0.64
CA GLY A 21 7.79 -15.15 0.78
C GLY A 21 6.72 -15.64 1.76
N TYR A 22 5.89 -16.64 1.43
CA TYR A 22 4.89 -17.18 2.37
C TYR A 22 5.44 -18.43 3.07
N ASN A 23 5.32 -18.45 4.41
CA ASN A 23 5.87 -19.44 5.34
C ASN A 23 6.11 -20.85 4.74
N GLY A 24 7.37 -21.18 4.48
CA GLY A 24 7.79 -22.56 4.20
C GLY A 24 7.31 -23.17 2.88
N GLY A 25 6.96 -22.36 1.87
CA GLY A 25 6.59 -22.85 0.54
C GLY A 25 5.10 -23.17 0.36
N ALA A 26 4.24 -22.77 1.31
CA ALA A 26 2.80 -22.81 1.13
C ALA A 26 2.32 -21.76 0.11
N ALA A 27 1.25 -22.07 -0.63
CA ALA A 27 0.63 -21.12 -1.56
C ALA A 27 0.19 -19.85 -0.82
N HIS A 28 0.42 -18.68 -1.43
CA HIS A 28 0.02 -17.40 -0.87
C HIS A 28 -1.50 -17.38 -0.61
N PRO A 29 -1.98 -16.82 0.52
CA PRO A 29 -3.41 -16.75 0.85
C PRO A 29 -4.30 -16.24 -0.29
N PHE A 30 -3.88 -15.17 -0.99
CA PHE A 30 -4.54 -14.68 -2.21
C PHE A 30 -4.88 -15.80 -3.21
N SER A 31 -3.98 -16.76 -3.44
CA SER A 31 -4.15 -17.82 -4.44
C SER A 31 -5.17 -18.88 -4.02
N ARG A 32 -5.60 -18.84 -2.75
CA ARG A 32 -6.54 -19.80 -2.18
C ARG A 32 -7.98 -19.31 -2.21
N VAL A 33 -8.22 -18.04 -2.56
CA VAL A 33 -9.54 -17.43 -2.60
C VAL A 33 -10.22 -17.74 -3.94
N PRO A 34 -11.31 -18.53 -3.97
CA PRO A 34 -12.01 -18.85 -5.21
C PRO A 34 -12.88 -17.67 -5.66
N LEU A 35 -12.46 -16.97 -6.71
CA LEU A 35 -13.18 -15.82 -7.26
C LEU A 35 -14.49 -16.25 -7.94
N SER A 36 -15.60 -15.91 -7.31
CA SER A 36 -16.96 -16.28 -7.74
C SER A 36 -17.95 -15.12 -7.67
N GLY A 37 -17.66 -14.08 -6.88
CA GLY A 37 -18.50 -12.91 -6.74
C GLY A 37 -17.87 -11.83 -5.86
N ARG A 38 -18.67 -10.82 -5.51
CA ARG A 38 -18.23 -9.65 -4.72
C ARG A 38 -17.53 -10.04 -3.42
N SER A 39 -18.12 -10.97 -2.65
CA SER A 39 -17.57 -11.42 -1.37
C SER A 39 -16.18 -12.03 -1.51
N SER A 40 -15.95 -12.88 -2.52
CA SER A 40 -14.63 -13.46 -2.78
C SER A 40 -13.59 -12.42 -3.21
N VAL A 41 -14.00 -11.33 -3.88
CA VAL A 41 -13.07 -10.22 -4.20
C VAL A 41 -12.73 -9.42 -2.94
N GLN A 42 -13.70 -9.20 -2.06
CA GLN A 42 -13.47 -8.55 -0.77
C GLN A 42 -12.50 -9.37 0.10
N GLU A 43 -12.71 -10.68 0.17
CA GLU A 43 -11.79 -11.60 0.85
C GLU A 43 -10.39 -11.56 0.24
N LEU A 44 -10.29 -11.59 -1.10
CA LEU A 44 -9.00 -11.47 -1.79
C LEU A 44 -8.24 -10.20 -1.36
N LEU A 45 -8.92 -9.05 -1.32
CA LEU A 45 -8.29 -7.78 -0.91
C LEU A 45 -7.78 -7.85 0.54
N ILE A 46 -8.54 -8.45 1.46
CA ILE A 46 -8.10 -8.68 2.85
C ILE A 46 -6.83 -9.53 2.88
N THR A 47 -6.75 -10.61 2.09
CA THR A 47 -5.55 -11.46 2.04
C THR A 47 -4.29 -10.76 1.50
N LEU A 48 -4.45 -9.65 0.77
CA LEU A 48 -3.34 -8.82 0.30
C LEU A 48 -2.92 -7.77 1.34
N LEU A 49 -3.86 -7.29 2.16
CA LEU A 49 -3.60 -6.25 3.17
C LEU A 49 -3.00 -6.84 4.46
N ASP A 50 -3.48 -8.00 4.90
CA ASP A 50 -3.06 -8.64 6.15
C ASP A 50 -1.54 -8.83 6.32
N PRO A 51 -0.79 -9.27 5.29
CA PRO A 51 0.66 -9.42 5.39
C PRO A 51 1.41 -8.11 5.64
N LEU A 52 0.82 -6.95 5.39
CA LEU A 52 1.49 -5.65 5.52
C LEU A 52 1.63 -5.19 6.98
N THR A 53 0.74 -5.65 7.84
CA THR A 53 0.64 -5.07 9.18
C THR A 53 1.90 -5.20 10.06
N PRO A 54 2.72 -6.28 10.01
CA PRO A 54 3.99 -6.33 10.76
C PRO A 54 5.00 -5.28 10.29
N PHE A 55 4.80 -4.70 9.11
CA PHE A 55 5.73 -3.78 8.46
C PHE A 55 5.34 -2.32 8.63
N PHE A 56 4.20 -2.04 9.28
CA PHE A 56 3.89 -0.68 9.68
C PHE A 56 4.95 -0.14 10.65
N SER A 57 5.32 1.09 10.39
CA SER A 57 6.05 1.96 11.32
C SER A 57 5.27 2.23 12.62
N PRO A 58 5.92 2.69 13.70
CA PRO A 58 5.28 2.95 14.99
C PRO A 58 4.01 3.81 14.95
N CYS A 59 3.99 4.91 14.18
CA CYS A 59 2.81 5.76 14.00
C CYS A 59 1.97 5.37 12.77
N ARG A 60 2.30 4.24 12.13
CA ARG A 60 1.61 3.64 10.98
C ARG A 60 1.67 4.46 9.69
N ALA A 61 2.42 5.58 9.65
CA ALA A 61 2.46 6.44 8.46
C ALA A 61 3.22 5.79 7.29
N ARG A 62 3.98 4.73 7.56
CA ARG A 62 4.87 4.07 6.61
C ARG A 62 4.74 2.57 6.69
N VAL A 63 4.90 1.87 5.56
CA VAL A 63 4.94 0.40 5.48
C VAL A 63 6.26 -0.04 4.87
N ARG A 64 7.05 -0.78 5.65
CA ARG A 64 8.43 -1.19 5.33
C ARG A 64 8.48 -2.64 4.85
N CYS A 65 8.09 -2.88 3.61
CA CYS A 65 8.09 -4.23 3.04
C CYS A 65 9.53 -4.81 2.97
N PRO A 66 9.78 -6.03 3.48
CA PRO A 66 11.09 -6.68 3.38
C PRO A 66 11.50 -6.92 1.93
N GLY A 67 12.80 -6.83 1.64
CA GLY A 67 13.33 -7.06 0.29
C GLY A 67 13.27 -5.85 -0.64
N ALA A 68 12.69 -4.72 -0.21
CA ALA A 68 12.83 -3.44 -0.88
C ALA A 68 14.26 -2.87 -0.68
N THR A 69 15.26 -3.46 -1.33
CA THR A 69 16.60 -2.87 -1.43
C THR A 69 16.58 -1.76 -2.49
N ALA A 70 15.96 -0.63 -2.18
CA ALA A 70 16.03 0.56 -3.02
C ALA A 70 17.41 1.21 -2.85
N VAL A 71 18.37 0.79 -3.68
CA VAL A 71 19.62 1.52 -3.89
C VAL A 71 19.29 2.82 -4.65
N ARG A 72 19.50 3.97 -3.99
CA ARG A 72 19.59 5.36 -4.51
C ARG A 72 18.38 6.33 -4.48
N PHE A 73 17.30 6.11 -3.73
CA PHE A 73 16.30 7.19 -3.50
C PHE A 73 15.85 7.28 -2.02
N ASP A 74 15.32 8.45 -1.64
CA ASP A 74 14.90 8.80 -0.28
C ASP A 74 14.04 7.69 0.35
N ALA A 75 14.57 7.04 1.40
CA ALA A 75 13.89 5.92 2.07
C ALA A 75 12.48 6.31 2.54
N ALA A 76 12.24 7.58 2.88
CA ALA A 76 10.91 8.04 3.26
C ALA A 76 9.90 8.01 2.09
N ALA A 77 10.33 8.28 0.86
CA ALA A 77 9.47 8.20 -0.33
C ALA A 77 9.14 6.76 -0.70
N ALA A 78 10.11 5.84 -0.60
CA ALA A 78 9.87 4.40 -0.81
C ALA A 78 8.97 3.80 0.29
N GLU A 79 9.10 4.27 1.52
CA GLU A 79 8.24 3.87 2.64
C GLU A 79 6.81 4.41 2.53
N LEU A 80 6.64 5.61 1.93
CA LEU A 80 5.32 6.15 1.57
C LEU A 80 4.67 5.29 0.48
N GLU A 81 5.41 4.86 -0.54
CA GLU A 81 4.88 3.96 -1.58
C GLU A 81 4.27 2.69 -0.98
N GLY A 82 4.96 2.09 0.00
CA GLY A 82 4.45 0.93 0.72
C GLY A 82 3.14 1.19 1.46
N PHE A 83 2.90 2.44 1.89
CA PHE A 83 1.64 2.85 2.52
C PHE A 83 0.57 3.21 1.47
N ALA A 84 0.93 4.01 0.47
CA ALA A 84 -0.04 4.62 -0.43
C ALA A 84 -0.63 3.60 -1.42
N ARG A 85 0.17 2.70 -2.00
CA ARG A 85 -0.34 1.78 -3.04
C ARG A 85 -1.37 0.76 -2.55
N PRO A 86 -1.24 0.17 -1.34
CA PRO A 86 -2.30 -0.67 -0.79
C PRO A 86 -3.65 0.03 -0.63
N LEU A 87 -3.68 1.37 -0.55
CA LEU A 87 -4.93 2.11 -0.44
C LEU A 87 -5.85 1.92 -1.66
N TRP A 88 -5.32 1.62 -2.85
CA TRP A 88 -6.16 1.24 -3.99
C TRP A 88 -7.08 0.06 -3.64
N GLY A 89 -6.52 -0.96 -2.98
CA GLY A 89 -7.26 -2.13 -2.54
C GLY A 89 -8.19 -1.84 -1.36
N LEU A 90 -7.68 -1.16 -0.33
CA LEU A 90 -8.46 -0.84 0.87
C LEU A 90 -9.66 0.07 0.55
N ALA A 91 -9.45 1.14 -0.21
CA ALA A 91 -10.52 2.06 -0.57
C ALA A 91 -11.58 1.36 -1.43
N SER A 92 -11.17 0.49 -2.36
CA SER A 92 -12.08 -0.34 -3.16
C SER A 92 -12.89 -1.32 -2.29
N LEU A 93 -12.24 -1.93 -1.30
CA LEU A 93 -12.89 -2.83 -0.34
C LEU A 93 -14.00 -2.09 0.44
N LEU A 94 -13.69 -0.91 0.97
CA LEU A 94 -14.63 -0.09 1.74
C LEU A 94 -15.77 0.44 0.86
N ALA A 95 -15.46 0.99 -0.32
CA ALA A 95 -16.45 1.47 -1.29
C ALA A 95 -17.38 0.34 -1.77
N GLY A 96 -16.87 -0.89 -1.81
CA GLY A 96 -17.63 -2.09 -2.16
C GLY A 96 -18.60 -2.59 -1.07
N GLY A 97 -18.66 -1.92 0.08
CA GLY A 97 -19.44 -2.31 1.25
C GLY A 97 -18.75 -3.36 2.13
N GLY A 98 -17.43 -3.52 1.98
CA GLY A 98 -16.63 -4.41 2.80
C GLY A 98 -16.11 -3.70 4.04
N HIS A 99 -15.63 -4.48 5.00
CA HIS A 99 -14.96 -3.98 6.19
C HIS A 99 -13.58 -4.61 6.29
N TYR A 100 -12.59 -3.80 6.63
CA TYR A 100 -11.24 -4.29 6.88
C TYR A 100 -10.93 -4.24 8.38
N HIS A 101 -10.88 -5.42 8.99
CA HIS A 101 -10.42 -5.65 10.34
C HIS A 101 -9.20 -6.58 10.31
N ASP A 102 -8.19 -6.30 11.12
CA ASP A 102 -7.03 -7.19 11.22
C ASP A 102 -7.41 -8.48 11.94
N ALA A 103 -7.47 -9.57 11.18
CA ALA A 103 -7.82 -10.89 11.69
C ALA A 103 -6.64 -11.61 12.37
N ARG A 104 -5.44 -11.01 12.38
CA ARG A 104 -4.22 -11.68 12.86
C ARG A 104 -4.08 -11.60 14.39
N PRO A 105 -3.52 -12.63 15.02
CA PRO A 105 -3.22 -12.60 16.46
C PRO A 105 -2.30 -11.42 16.81
N GLY A 106 -2.69 -10.62 17.80
CA GLY A 106 -1.97 -9.41 18.21
C GLY A 106 -2.47 -8.10 17.59
N GLY A 107 -3.32 -8.18 16.56
CA GLY A 107 -3.97 -7.02 15.94
C GLY A 107 -3.01 -5.95 15.40
N GLY A 108 -3.53 -4.73 15.27
CA GLY A 108 -2.74 -3.55 14.88
C GLY A 108 -2.78 -3.18 13.40
N GLY A 109 -3.56 -3.89 12.58
CA GLY A 109 -3.92 -3.52 11.21
C GLY A 109 -5.35 -2.97 11.13
N GLY A 110 -6.07 -3.32 10.06
CA GLY A 110 -7.45 -2.84 9.85
C GLY A 110 -7.49 -1.40 9.35
N THR A 111 -8.69 -0.92 9.06
CA THR A 111 -8.92 0.45 8.53
C THR A 111 -8.34 1.52 9.45
N GLU A 112 -8.37 1.28 10.76
CA GLU A 112 -7.89 2.18 11.80
C GLU A 112 -6.38 2.41 11.74
N ALA A 113 -5.59 1.39 11.38
CA ALA A 113 -4.14 1.54 11.20
C ALA A 113 -3.82 2.47 10.02
N TRP A 114 -4.57 2.37 8.93
CA TRP A 114 -4.44 3.25 7.77
C TRP A 114 -4.88 4.68 8.07
N LEU A 115 -5.95 4.85 8.84
CA LEU A 115 -6.38 6.16 9.34
C LEU A 115 -5.30 6.81 10.22
N ALA A 116 -4.73 6.05 11.16
CA ALA A 116 -3.63 6.53 12.00
C ALA A 116 -2.42 6.93 11.15
N GLY A 117 -2.09 6.14 10.13
CA GLY A 117 -1.00 6.45 9.21
C GLY A 117 -1.23 7.70 8.37
N LEU A 118 -2.45 7.92 7.86
CA LEU A 118 -2.80 9.14 7.14
C LEU A 118 -2.62 10.38 8.02
N LYS A 119 -3.09 10.32 9.27
CA LYS A 119 -2.98 11.40 10.26
C LYS A 119 -1.50 11.71 10.56
N ALA A 120 -0.74 10.68 10.92
CA ALA A 120 0.68 10.84 11.27
C ALA A 120 1.55 11.23 10.06
N GLY A 121 1.20 10.79 8.85
CA GLY A 121 1.94 11.06 7.63
C GLY A 121 1.77 12.49 7.10
N THR A 122 0.61 13.09 7.35
CA THR A 122 0.27 14.46 6.91
C THR A 122 0.50 15.52 7.98
N ASP A 123 0.74 15.13 9.23
CA ASP A 123 1.02 16.06 10.34
C ASP A 123 2.50 16.51 10.35
N PRO A 124 2.81 17.82 10.12
CA PRO A 124 4.18 18.32 10.18
C PRO A 124 4.87 18.18 11.54
N GLU A 125 4.10 18.01 12.62
CA GLU A 125 4.63 17.80 13.97
C GLU A 125 4.94 16.32 14.27
N SER A 126 4.51 15.41 13.40
CA SER A 126 4.74 13.99 13.56
C SER A 126 6.20 13.61 13.22
N PRO A 127 6.84 12.73 14.00
CA PRO A 127 8.17 12.20 13.66
C PRO A 127 8.15 11.36 12.37
N GLU A 128 6.97 10.92 11.93
CA GLU A 128 6.79 10.16 10.70
C GLU A 128 6.22 10.98 9.54
N PHE A 129 6.13 12.31 9.67
CA PHE A 129 5.70 13.22 8.61
C PHE A 129 6.37 12.85 7.28
N TRP A 130 5.57 12.76 6.22
CA TRP A 130 6.08 12.38 4.89
C TRP A 130 6.92 13.48 4.26
N GLY A 131 6.88 14.71 4.80
CA GLY A 131 7.47 15.87 4.16
C GLY A 131 6.60 16.36 3.02
N PHE A 132 6.71 17.65 2.69
CA PHE A 132 6.03 18.20 1.52
C PHE A 132 6.67 17.67 0.22
N PRO A 133 5.87 17.17 -0.73
CA PRO A 133 6.32 16.82 -2.07
C PRO A 133 6.99 18.00 -2.78
N ARG A 134 8.14 17.73 -3.41
CA ARG A 134 8.92 18.73 -4.17
C ARG A 134 8.75 18.52 -5.68
N ASP A 135 9.39 19.37 -6.48
CA ASP A 135 9.40 19.21 -7.94
C ASP A 135 9.98 17.86 -8.36
N ASN A 136 9.26 17.14 -9.23
CA ASN A 136 9.61 15.80 -9.71
C ASN A 136 9.82 14.77 -8.57
N ASP A 137 9.09 14.92 -7.46
CA ASP A 137 9.16 14.03 -6.31
C ASP A 137 8.22 12.83 -6.48
N GLN A 138 8.72 11.63 -6.18
CA GLN A 138 7.96 10.38 -6.16
C GLN A 138 6.70 10.47 -5.30
N ARG A 139 6.70 11.29 -4.25
CA ARG A 139 5.53 11.53 -3.39
C ARG A 139 4.32 12.09 -4.16
N MET A 140 4.53 12.78 -5.28
CA MET A 140 3.43 13.24 -6.15
C MET A 140 2.65 12.08 -6.77
N VAL A 141 3.32 10.97 -7.10
CA VAL A 141 2.66 9.76 -7.64
C VAL A 141 1.74 9.15 -6.58
N GLU A 142 2.20 9.16 -5.34
CA GLU A 142 1.50 8.57 -4.20
C GLU A 142 0.34 9.42 -3.68
N MET A 143 0.16 10.65 -4.19
CA MET A 143 -1.05 11.44 -3.96
C MET A 143 -2.30 10.85 -4.60
N CYS A 144 -2.15 10.20 -5.75
CA CYS A 144 -3.27 9.60 -6.49
C CYS A 144 -4.06 8.57 -5.66
N PRO A 145 -3.43 7.55 -5.05
CA PRO A 145 -4.15 6.62 -4.18
C PRO A 145 -4.77 7.31 -2.95
N LEU A 146 -4.14 8.35 -2.40
CA LEU A 146 -4.70 9.12 -1.28
C LEU A 146 -5.97 9.87 -1.70
N GLY A 147 -5.92 10.60 -2.81
CA GLY A 147 -7.08 11.31 -3.35
C GLY A 147 -8.22 10.36 -3.74
N TYR A 148 -7.89 9.22 -4.35
CA TYR A 148 -8.87 8.17 -4.64
C TYR A 148 -9.55 7.67 -3.35
N THR A 149 -8.77 7.39 -2.31
CA THR A 149 -9.28 6.91 -1.02
C THR A 149 -10.25 7.89 -0.40
N LEU A 150 -9.88 9.18 -0.36
CA LEU A 150 -10.75 10.24 0.15
C LEU A 150 -12.05 10.38 -0.65
N ALA A 151 -12.01 10.10 -1.96
CA ALA A 151 -13.18 10.21 -2.82
C ALA A 151 -14.16 9.04 -2.68
N VAL A 152 -13.67 7.81 -2.48
CA VAL A 152 -14.53 6.59 -2.52
C VAL A 152 -14.78 5.94 -1.16
N ALA A 153 -14.00 6.28 -0.13
CA ALA A 153 -14.14 5.74 1.22
C ALA A 153 -14.34 6.88 2.24
N PRO A 154 -15.57 7.42 2.38
CA PRO A 154 -15.87 8.61 3.20
C PRO A 154 -15.39 8.53 4.65
N VAL A 155 -15.33 7.32 5.22
CA VAL A 155 -14.78 7.07 6.56
C VAL A 155 -13.40 7.67 6.77
N PHE A 156 -12.57 7.76 5.71
CA PHE A 156 -11.25 8.37 5.80
C PHE A 156 -11.30 9.86 6.09
N TRP A 157 -12.23 10.60 5.48
CA TRP A 157 -12.38 12.05 5.67
C TRP A 157 -13.21 12.38 6.92
N GLU A 158 -14.26 11.60 7.16
CA GLU A 158 -15.19 11.80 8.28
C GLU A 158 -14.51 11.56 9.63
N SER A 159 -13.54 10.64 9.69
CA SER A 159 -12.78 10.33 10.92
C SER A 159 -11.66 11.32 11.25
N LEU A 160 -11.48 12.36 10.42
CA LEU A 160 -10.50 13.43 10.66
C LEU A 160 -11.12 14.58 11.45
N SER A 161 -10.40 15.03 12.47
CA SER A 161 -10.63 16.31 13.15
C SER A 161 -10.35 17.49 12.22
N PRO A 162 -10.78 18.72 12.59
CA PRO A 162 -10.49 19.92 11.79
C PRO A 162 -9.00 20.15 11.53
N LYS A 163 -8.13 19.90 12.53
CA LYS A 163 -6.66 20.02 12.36
C LYS A 163 -6.16 18.99 11.35
N GLU A 164 -6.59 17.73 11.47
CA GLU A 164 -6.16 16.65 10.58
C GLU A 164 -6.64 16.88 9.13
N ARG A 165 -7.85 17.42 8.92
CA ARG A 165 -8.33 17.82 7.59
C ARG A 165 -7.46 18.91 6.99
N ALA A 166 -7.15 19.96 7.76
CA ALA A 166 -6.28 21.04 7.31
C ALA A 166 -4.88 20.51 6.94
N ASN A 167 -4.33 19.58 7.71
CA ASN A 167 -3.05 18.94 7.41
C ASN A 167 -3.10 18.15 6.09
N VAL A 168 -4.14 17.33 5.89
CA VAL A 168 -4.35 16.57 4.65
C VAL A 168 -4.52 17.50 3.44
N GLU A 169 -5.33 18.55 3.56
CA GLU A 169 -5.53 19.57 2.52
C GLU A 169 -4.23 20.27 2.18
N THR A 170 -3.45 20.67 3.19
CA THR A 170 -2.16 21.32 3.01
C THR A 170 -1.18 20.39 2.28
N TRP A 171 -1.10 19.13 2.70
CA TRP A 171 -0.19 18.16 2.10
C TRP A 171 -0.53 17.85 0.63
N LEU A 172 -1.83 17.67 0.32
CA LEU A 172 -2.31 17.44 -1.05
C LEU A 172 -2.25 18.71 -1.91
N GLY A 173 -2.60 19.87 -1.36
CA GLY A 173 -2.80 21.13 -2.07
C GLY A 173 -1.53 21.94 -2.32
N ASN A 174 -0.64 22.06 -1.32
CA ASN A 174 0.56 22.89 -1.45
C ASN A 174 1.54 22.35 -2.50
N SER A 175 1.50 21.04 -2.74
CA SER A 175 2.37 20.34 -3.69
C SER A 175 2.06 20.63 -5.16
N ILE A 176 0.82 21.04 -5.46
CA ILE A 176 0.33 21.21 -6.83
C ILE A 176 0.21 22.70 -7.20
N ASN A 177 -0.14 23.57 -6.23
CA ASN A 177 -0.52 24.96 -6.52
C ASN A 177 0.48 26.05 -6.07
N GLU A 178 1.52 25.76 -5.28
CA GLU A 178 2.44 26.80 -4.79
C GLU A 178 3.71 27.00 -5.65
N LYS A 179 3.73 26.43 -6.87
CA LYS A 179 4.85 26.61 -7.80
C LYS A 179 4.82 28.01 -8.43
N LYS A 180 5.42 28.98 -7.75
CA LYS A 180 5.90 30.20 -8.44
C LYS A 180 7.00 29.78 -9.40
N HIS A 181 6.73 29.84 -10.71
CA HIS A 181 7.77 29.91 -11.72
C HIS A 181 8.61 31.16 -11.48
N VAL A 182 9.71 31.03 -10.73
CA VAL A 182 10.76 32.03 -10.75
C VAL A 182 11.61 31.73 -11.98
N HIS A 183 11.15 32.17 -13.15
CA HIS A 183 12.09 32.45 -14.22
C HIS A 183 12.92 33.65 -13.77
N PRO A 184 14.26 33.55 -13.67
CA PRO A 184 15.06 34.76 -13.61
C PRO A 184 14.87 35.45 -14.95
N VAL A 185 14.10 36.54 -14.93
CA VAL A 185 14.09 37.54 -15.98
C VAL A 185 15.54 37.96 -16.18
N LEU A 186 16.17 37.48 -17.24
CA LEU A 186 17.36 38.12 -17.80
C LEU A 186 16.93 39.54 -18.15
N ARG A 187 17.37 40.49 -17.31
CA ARG A 187 17.34 41.91 -17.65
C ARG A 187 18.45 42.17 -18.66
N CYS A 188 18.03 42.82 -19.75
CA CYS A 188 18.79 43.39 -20.87
C CYS A 188 19.30 42.38 -21.89
#